data_AF-A0A136JKR9-F1
#
_entry.id   AF-A0A136JKR9-F1
#
_cell.length_a   1.000
_cell.length_b   1.000
_cell.length_c   1.000
_cell.angle_alpha   90.00
_cell.angle_beta   90.00
_cell.angle_gamma   90.00
#
_symmetry.space_group_name_H-M   'P 1'
#
loop_
_entity.id
_entity.type
_entity.pdbx_description
1 polymer ?
#
loop_
_entity_poly.entity_id
_entity_poly.type
_entity_poly.pdbx_seq_one_letter_code
_entity_poly.pdbx_strand_id
1 'polypeptide(L)'
;MKVCDPEAVPPASDKAGRHYLFRQLASYFTMVLQEWEIALAREQLANKAKGEEEAPTTYASKAAVNAMISSRENMRPLFRKFEKADVPDDILKPVVEIVKAAQERRYVDANDGYLRLSIGKAAWPIGVTMVGIHERSAREKLHNGERGHVMGDELTRKYLQSIKRCLTFAQVRWPPSDIRQLMG
;
A
#
# COMPACT_ATOMS: atom_id res chain seq x y z
N MET A 1 2.01 12.73 11.91
CA MET A 1 0.56 12.90 12.19
C MET A 1 -0.08 11.53 12.18
N LYS A 2 -0.78 11.12 13.25
CA LYS A 2 -1.40 9.79 13.34
C LYS A 2 -2.73 9.76 12.57
N VAL A 3 -2.95 8.74 11.75
CA VAL A 3 -4.24 8.51 11.09
C VAL A 3 -5.24 7.93 12.10
N CYS A 4 -6.53 8.23 11.91
CA CYS A 4 -7.61 7.67 12.73
C CYS A 4 -7.75 6.16 12.56
N ASP A 5 -8.51 5.52 13.45
CA ASP A 5 -8.86 4.10 13.32
C ASP A 5 -9.80 3.85 12.12
N PRO A 6 -9.76 2.67 11.49
CA PRO A 6 -10.63 2.35 10.34
C PRO A 6 -12.12 2.48 10.63
N GLU A 7 -12.53 2.21 11.88
CA GLU A 7 -13.92 2.35 12.35
C GLU A 7 -14.32 3.82 12.55
N ALA A 8 -13.34 4.71 12.71
CA ALA A 8 -13.50 6.15 12.85
C ALA A 8 -13.32 6.90 11.52
N VAL A 9 -13.35 6.20 10.37
CA VAL A 9 -13.34 6.84 9.06
C VAL A 9 -14.62 7.67 8.89
N PRO A 10 -14.53 9.00 8.67
CA PRO A 10 -15.71 9.85 8.52
C PRO A 10 -16.62 9.36 7.39
N PRO A 11 -17.95 9.41 7.56
CA PRO A 11 -18.87 9.05 6.48
C PRO A 11 -18.72 10.02 5.30
N ALA A 12 -19.16 9.61 4.10
CA ALA A 12 -19.11 10.47 2.91
C ALA A 12 -19.89 11.78 3.05
N SER A 13 -20.89 11.83 3.94
CA SER A 13 -21.64 13.05 4.29
C SER A 13 -20.80 14.06 5.09
N ASP A 14 -19.81 13.62 5.86
CA ASP A 14 -18.91 14.49 6.61
C ASP A 14 -17.73 14.95 5.73
N LYS A 15 -17.98 16.01 4.96
CA LYS A 15 -16.99 16.59 4.05
C LYS A 15 -15.75 17.11 4.78
N ALA A 16 -15.93 17.74 5.94
CA ALA A 16 -14.82 18.33 6.69
C ALA A 16 -13.91 17.24 7.27
N GLY A 17 -14.49 16.21 7.88
CA GLY A 17 -13.76 15.03 8.36
C GLY A 17 -13.04 14.30 7.22
N ARG A 18 -13.70 14.11 6.07
CA ARG A 18 -13.08 13.52 4.87
C ARG A 18 -11.86 14.31 4.41
N HIS A 19 -12.00 15.63 4.26
CA HIS A 19 -10.87 16.48 3.85
C HIS A 19 -9.71 16.41 4.85
N TYR A 20 -9.99 16.38 6.15
CA TYR A 20 -8.96 16.22 7.17
C TYR A 20 -8.25 14.87 7.05
N LEU A 21 -8.99 13.77 6.94
CA LEU A 21 -8.43 12.42 6.75
C LEU A 21 -7.58 12.35 5.48
N PHE A 22 -8.06 12.88 4.35
CA PHE A 22 -7.32 12.90 3.10
C PHE A 22 -6.01 13.68 3.20
N ARG A 23 -5.98 14.80 3.94
CA ARG A 23 -4.72 15.52 4.23
C ARG A 23 -3.76 14.68 5.06
N GLN A 24 -4.25 13.91 6.04
CA GLN A 24 -3.42 13.01 6.84
C GLN A 24 -2.80 11.90 5.98
N LEU A 25 -3.61 11.24 5.15
CA LEU A 25 -3.15 10.20 4.23
C LEU A 25 -2.14 10.75 3.22
N ALA A 26 -2.45 11.90 2.61
CA ALA A 26 -1.53 12.55 1.68
C ALA A 26 -0.19 12.86 2.36
N SER A 27 -0.22 13.46 3.55
CA SER A 27 0.97 13.80 4.32
C SER A 27 1.81 12.57 4.67
N TYR A 28 1.17 11.45 5.01
CA TYR A 28 1.88 10.19 5.27
C TYR A 28 2.60 9.68 4.02
N PHE A 29 1.91 9.54 2.89
CA PHE A 29 2.53 9.03 1.67
C PHE A 29 3.61 9.98 1.12
N THR A 30 3.40 11.29 1.20
CA THR A 30 4.43 12.28 0.84
C THR A 30 5.68 12.10 1.70
N MET A 31 5.52 11.95 3.02
CA MET A 31 6.64 11.72 3.93
C MET A 31 7.40 10.43 3.58
N VAL A 32 6.70 9.33 3.34
CA VAL A 32 7.34 8.04 2.98
C VAL A 32 8.11 8.15 1.66
N LEU A 33 7.51 8.75 0.63
CA LEU A 33 8.14 8.92 -0.69
C LEU A 33 9.37 9.83 -0.62
N GLN A 34 9.30 10.93 0.16
CA GLN A 34 10.42 11.83 0.36
C GLN A 34 11.57 11.15 1.13
N GLU A 35 11.26 10.41 2.20
CA GLU A 35 12.28 9.63 2.92
C GLU A 35 12.91 8.56 2.02
N TRP A 36 12.15 7.97 1.10
CA TRP A 36 12.68 7.02 0.12
C TRP A 36 13.65 7.69 -0.85
N GLU A 37 13.29 8.84 -1.39
CA GLU A 37 14.15 9.64 -2.27
C GLU A 37 15.45 10.05 -1.56
N ILE A 38 15.35 10.52 -0.31
CA ILE A 38 16.51 10.89 0.52
C ILE A 38 17.40 9.68 0.81
N ALA A 39 16.82 8.53 1.14
CA ALA A 39 17.59 7.31 1.44
C ALA A 39 18.41 6.84 0.22
N LEU A 40 17.81 6.83 -0.96
CA LEU A 40 18.50 6.47 -2.20
C LEU A 40 19.60 7.49 -2.56
N ALA A 41 19.33 8.80 -2.39
CA ALA A 41 20.34 9.83 -2.63
C ALA A 41 21.54 9.69 -1.68
N ARG A 42 21.31 9.36 -0.40
CA ARG A 42 22.38 9.10 0.57
C ARG A 42 23.22 7.87 0.20
N GLU A 43 22.57 6.79 -0.24
CA GLU A 43 23.27 5.59 -0.70
C GLU A 43 24.16 5.90 -1.91
N GLN A 44 23.64 6.64 -2.90
CA GLN A 44 24.41 7.06 -4.07
C GLN A 44 25.63 7.91 -3.70
N LEU A 45 25.46 8.88 -2.78
CA LEU A 45 26.58 9.69 -2.29
C LEU A 45 27.61 8.87 -1.53
N ALA A 46 27.16 7.90 -0.72
CA ALA A 46 28.05 7.02 0.03
C ALA A 46 28.88 6.11 -0.88
N ASN A 47 28.28 5.56 -1.94
CA ASN A 47 28.99 4.73 -2.92
C ASN A 47 29.98 5.58 -3.72
N LYS A 48 29.59 6.79 -4.13
CA LYS A 48 30.48 7.77 -4.78
C LYS A 48 31.70 8.09 -3.90
N ALA A 49 31.50 8.34 -2.61
CA ALA A 49 32.57 8.64 -1.66
C ALA A 49 33.54 7.48 -1.42
N LYS A 50 33.12 6.22 -1.65
CA LYS A 50 33.97 5.03 -1.56
C LYS A 50 34.87 4.80 -2.78
N GLY A 51 34.87 5.71 -3.75
CA GLY A 51 35.64 5.54 -4.98
C GLY A 51 34.97 4.59 -5.97
N GLU A 52 33.71 4.22 -5.76
CA GLU A 52 32.90 3.46 -6.72
C GLU A 52 32.36 4.37 -7.85
N GLU A 53 33.04 5.49 -8.15
CA GLU A 53 32.60 6.49 -9.15
C GLU A 53 32.52 5.90 -10.58
N GLU A 54 33.30 4.86 -10.86
CA GLU A 54 33.38 4.20 -12.17
C GLU A 54 32.69 2.82 -12.21
N ALA A 55 32.24 2.30 -11.05
CA ALA A 55 31.40 1.12 -11.06
C ALA A 55 30.07 1.52 -11.70
N PRO A 56 29.61 0.85 -12.77
CA PRO A 56 28.30 1.14 -13.33
C PRO A 56 27.30 1.02 -12.18
N THR A 57 26.60 2.12 -11.87
CA THR A 57 25.49 2.16 -10.90
C THR A 57 24.77 0.83 -11.01
N THR A 58 24.87 0.00 -9.95
CA THR A 58 24.56 -1.42 -10.09
C THR A 58 23.17 -1.58 -10.66
N TYR A 59 22.90 -2.65 -11.40
CA TYR A 59 21.56 -2.90 -11.92
C TYR A 59 20.50 -2.79 -10.82
N ALA A 60 20.83 -3.28 -9.61
CA ALA A 60 20.00 -3.13 -8.41
C ALA A 60 19.78 -1.67 -8.00
N SER A 61 20.83 -0.85 -7.91
CA SER A 61 20.71 0.58 -7.55
C SER A 61 19.87 1.36 -8.58
N LYS A 62 20.08 1.10 -9.89
CA LYS A 62 19.25 1.69 -10.95
C LYS A 62 17.79 1.26 -10.85
N ALA A 63 17.55 -0.04 -10.62
CA ALA A 63 16.22 -0.58 -10.45
C ALA A 63 15.50 0.02 -9.23
N ALA A 64 16.21 0.23 -8.11
CA ALA A 64 15.66 0.86 -6.91
C ALA A 64 15.22 2.30 -7.16
N VAL A 65 16.04 3.10 -7.86
CA VAL A 65 15.69 4.48 -8.25
C VAL A 65 14.49 4.50 -9.19
N ASN A 66 14.48 3.63 -10.21
CA ASN A 66 13.35 3.53 -11.14
C ASN A 66 12.07 3.08 -10.44
N ALA A 67 12.17 2.17 -9.46
CA ALA A 67 11.05 1.74 -8.64
C ALA A 67 10.46 2.89 -7.82
N MET A 68 11.31 3.70 -7.19
CA MET A 68 10.89 4.89 -6.43
C MET A 68 10.21 5.93 -7.35
N ILE A 69 10.84 6.28 -8.47
CA ILE A 69 10.30 7.26 -9.43
C ILE A 69 8.94 6.79 -9.96
N SER A 70 8.86 5.55 -10.44
CA SER A 70 7.61 4.99 -10.96
C SER A 70 6.53 4.92 -9.89
N SER A 71 6.88 4.61 -8.63
CA SER A 71 5.93 4.64 -7.52
C SER A 71 5.42 6.04 -7.22
N ARG A 72 6.28 7.07 -7.24
CA ARG A 72 5.88 8.46 -7.07
C ARG A 72 4.90 8.90 -8.16
N GLU A 73 5.18 8.56 -9.42
CA GLU A 73 4.30 8.87 -10.56
C GLU A 73 2.95 8.15 -10.46
N ASN A 74 2.99 6.85 -10.16
CA ASN A 74 1.79 6.04 -10.03
C ASN A 74 0.92 6.43 -8.83
N MET A 75 1.44 7.15 -7.84
CA MET A 75 0.67 7.68 -6.70
C MET A 75 -0.05 9.00 -7.00
N ARG A 76 0.34 9.74 -8.05
CA ARG A 76 -0.30 11.02 -8.43
C ARG A 76 -1.82 10.93 -8.59
N PRO A 77 -2.39 9.89 -9.22
CA PRO A 77 -3.84 9.75 -9.30
C PRO A 77 -4.49 9.68 -7.94
N LEU A 78 -3.94 8.92 -6.99
CA LEU A 78 -4.48 8.82 -5.64
C LEU A 78 -4.44 10.15 -4.89
N PHE A 79 -3.35 10.93 -5.03
CA PHE A 79 -3.29 12.28 -4.45
C PHE A 79 -4.37 13.21 -5.03
N ARG A 80 -4.62 13.17 -6.35
CA ARG A 80 -5.72 13.90 -6.96
C ARG A 80 -7.08 13.46 -6.41
N LYS A 81 -7.24 12.17 -6.10
CA LYS A 81 -8.46 11.66 -5.47
C LYS A 81 -8.65 12.18 -4.05
N PHE A 82 -7.56 12.29 -3.28
CA PHE A 82 -7.56 12.92 -1.96
C PHE A 82 -7.96 14.40 -2.02
N GLU A 83 -7.41 15.15 -2.97
CA GLU A 83 -7.75 16.57 -3.18
C GLU A 83 -9.22 16.77 -3.55
N LYS A 84 -9.78 15.88 -4.38
CA LYS A 84 -11.19 15.91 -4.81
C LYS A 84 -12.16 15.25 -3.84
N ALA A 85 -11.65 14.64 -2.78
CA ALA A 85 -12.43 13.82 -1.86
C ALA A 85 -13.25 12.70 -2.53
N ASP A 86 -12.71 12.09 -3.60
CA ASP A 86 -13.44 11.16 -4.49
C ASP A 86 -12.98 9.68 -4.39
N VAL A 87 -12.34 9.33 -3.27
CA VAL A 87 -11.91 7.95 -3.00
C VAL A 87 -13.11 7.10 -2.54
N PRO A 88 -13.43 6.00 -3.23
CA PRO A 88 -14.47 5.06 -2.81
C PRO A 88 -14.20 4.44 -1.43
N ASP A 89 -15.25 4.22 -0.63
CA ASP A 89 -15.12 3.72 0.75
C ASP A 89 -14.52 2.32 0.86
N ASP A 90 -14.75 1.48 -0.14
CA ASP A 90 -14.17 0.13 -0.28
C ASP A 90 -12.65 0.16 -0.53
N ILE A 91 -12.11 1.29 -0.98
CA ILE A 91 -10.66 1.53 -1.10
C ILE A 91 -10.16 2.32 0.12
N LEU A 92 -10.90 3.34 0.54
CA LEU A 92 -10.47 4.25 1.60
C LEU A 92 -10.28 3.53 2.94
N LYS A 93 -11.25 2.71 3.37
CA LYS A 93 -11.16 2.03 4.68
C LYS A 93 -9.94 1.09 4.75
N PRO A 94 -9.69 0.22 3.76
CA PRO A 94 -8.45 -0.56 3.73
C PRO A 94 -7.19 0.30 3.67
N VAL A 95 -7.16 1.38 2.90
CA VAL A 95 -6.00 2.28 2.85
C VAL A 95 -5.72 2.90 4.23
N VAL A 96 -6.75 3.30 4.96
CA VAL A 96 -6.62 3.81 6.34
C VAL A 96 -6.07 2.73 7.26
N GLU A 97 -6.59 1.50 7.19
CA GLU A 97 -6.09 0.36 7.97
C GLU A 97 -4.60 0.09 7.69
N ILE A 98 -4.21 0.04 6.41
CA ILE A 98 -2.84 -0.15 5.97
C ILE A 98 -1.92 0.93 6.55
N VAL A 99 -2.31 2.20 6.42
CA VAL A 99 -1.49 3.32 6.90
C VAL A 99 -1.40 3.31 8.43
N LYS A 100 -2.49 3.03 9.14
CA LYS A 100 -2.50 2.93 10.60
C LYS A 100 -1.53 1.84 11.08
N ALA A 101 -1.67 0.63 10.55
CA ALA A 101 -0.81 -0.50 10.91
C ALA A 101 0.67 -0.20 10.60
N ALA A 102 0.96 0.41 9.44
CA ALA A 102 2.32 0.81 9.08
C ALA A 102 2.90 1.90 10.01
N GLN A 103 2.09 2.87 10.45
CA GLN A 103 2.51 3.89 11.43
C GLN A 103 2.84 3.29 12.79
N GLU A 104 2.18 2.19 13.16
CA GLU A 104 2.42 1.41 14.37
C GLU A 104 3.50 0.35 14.20
N ARG A 105 4.14 0.29 13.02
CA ARG A 105 5.14 -0.69 12.63
C ARG A 105 4.65 -2.14 12.72
N ARG A 106 3.36 -2.35 12.47
CA ARG A 106 2.73 -3.66 12.31
C ARG A 106 2.65 -4.00 10.82
N TYR A 107 3.79 -4.34 10.20
CA TYR A 107 3.86 -4.46 8.74
C TYR A 107 3.19 -5.73 8.20
N VAL A 108 3.06 -6.79 9.00
CA VAL A 108 2.26 -7.97 8.62
C VAL A 108 0.79 -7.57 8.51
N ASP A 109 0.25 -6.88 9.53
CA ASP A 109 -1.13 -6.40 9.53
C ASP A 109 -1.40 -5.43 8.36
N ALA A 110 -0.44 -4.53 8.09
CA ALA A 110 -0.51 -3.62 6.95
C ALA A 110 -0.52 -4.39 5.61
N ASN A 111 0.30 -5.44 5.50
CA ASN A 111 0.33 -6.30 4.32
C ASN A 111 -0.95 -7.11 4.14
N ASP A 112 -1.53 -7.62 5.22
CA ASP A 112 -2.80 -8.35 5.19
C ASP A 112 -3.94 -7.45 4.70
N GLY A 113 -3.99 -6.20 5.17
CA GLY A 113 -4.90 -5.18 4.65
C GLY A 113 -4.72 -4.95 3.15
N TYR A 114 -3.47 -4.85 2.69
CA TYR A 114 -3.15 -4.73 1.26
C TYR A 114 -3.60 -5.96 0.47
N LEU A 115 -3.35 -7.17 0.97
CA LEU A 115 -3.73 -8.42 0.29
C LEU A 115 -5.25 -8.52 0.15
N ARG A 116 -6.01 -8.26 1.22
CA ARG A 116 -7.48 -8.25 1.19
C ARG A 116 -8.02 -7.25 0.16
N LEU A 117 -7.43 -6.06 0.08
CA LEU A 117 -7.80 -5.07 -0.93
C LEU A 117 -7.45 -5.59 -2.34
N SER A 118 -6.23 -6.04 -2.54
CA SER A 118 -5.69 -6.47 -3.84
C SER A 118 -6.31 -7.74 -4.43
N ILE A 119 -6.92 -8.60 -3.61
CA ILE A 119 -7.63 -9.81 -4.05
C ILE A 119 -9.15 -9.54 -4.13
N GLY A 120 -9.66 -8.61 -3.33
CA GLY A 120 -11.09 -8.34 -3.17
C GLY A 120 -11.78 -9.39 -2.29
N LYS A 121 -13.09 -9.22 -2.06
CA LYS A 121 -13.95 -10.09 -1.21
C LYS A 121 -13.99 -11.59 -1.60
N ALA A 122 -13.25 -12.02 -2.63
CA ALA A 122 -13.12 -13.41 -3.06
C ALA A 122 -11.98 -14.17 -2.35
N ALA A 123 -11.34 -13.56 -1.34
CA ALA A 123 -10.41 -14.28 -0.48
C ALA A 123 -11.21 -15.26 0.41
N TRP A 124 -11.31 -16.52 -0.02
CA TRP A 124 -11.60 -17.63 0.88
C TRP A 124 -10.60 -17.56 2.05
N PRO A 125 -11.01 -17.81 3.30
CA PRO A 125 -10.08 -17.85 4.41
C PRO A 125 -8.98 -18.86 4.06
N ILE A 126 -7.73 -18.40 4.03
CA ILE A 126 -6.56 -19.25 3.79
C ILE A 126 -6.46 -20.18 5.01
N GLY A 127 -7.11 -21.32 4.84
CA GLY A 127 -7.33 -22.38 5.79
C GLY A 127 -7.90 -23.57 5.05
N VAL A 128 -7.17 -24.06 4.04
CA VAL A 128 -7.43 -25.38 3.46
C VAL A 128 -7.17 -26.42 4.54
N THR A 129 -8.24 -26.89 5.18
CA THR A 129 -8.39 -28.31 5.49
C THR A 129 -9.85 -28.67 5.33
N MET A 130 -10.18 -29.25 4.18
CA MET A 130 -11.09 -30.40 4.03
C MET A 130 -11.22 -30.69 2.55
N VAL A 131 -10.38 -31.60 2.05
CA VAL A 131 -10.55 -32.23 0.75
C VAL A 131 -11.65 -33.28 0.92
N GLY A 132 -12.91 -32.84 0.86
CA GLY A 132 -14.06 -33.72 0.72
C GLY A 132 -14.39 -33.88 -0.76
N ILE A 133 -14.15 -35.06 -1.34
CA ILE A 133 -14.51 -35.39 -2.73
C ILE A 133 -16.03 -35.61 -2.83
N HIS A 134 -16.88 -34.70 -2.33
CA HIS A 134 -18.31 -34.73 -2.66
C HIS A 134 -19.13 -33.49 -2.24
N GLU A 135 -18.83 -32.28 -2.72
CA GLU A 135 -19.81 -31.18 -2.64
C GLU A 135 -19.89 -30.37 -3.95
N ARG A 136 -20.36 -31.03 -5.00
CA ARG A 136 -20.93 -30.33 -6.16
C ARG A 136 -22.31 -29.81 -5.77
N SER A 137 -22.40 -28.59 -5.23
CA SER A 137 -23.63 -27.77 -5.24
C SER A 137 -23.43 -26.31 -4.80
N ALA A 138 -22.38 -25.97 -4.06
CA ALA A 138 -22.14 -24.58 -3.61
C ALA A 138 -21.53 -23.64 -4.68
N ARG A 139 -21.22 -24.17 -5.87
CA ARG A 139 -20.46 -23.47 -6.91
C ARG A 139 -21.32 -22.61 -7.87
N GLU A 140 -22.65 -22.71 -7.81
CA GLU A 140 -23.54 -22.01 -8.74
C GLU A 140 -24.26 -20.76 -8.19
N LYS A 141 -24.03 -20.38 -6.92
CA LYS A 141 -24.58 -19.12 -6.35
C LYS A 141 -23.58 -17.96 -6.25
N LEU A 142 -22.40 -18.08 -6.87
CA LEU A 142 -21.38 -17.01 -6.91
C LEU A 142 -21.53 -16.07 -8.12
N HIS A 143 -22.64 -16.16 -8.86
CA HIS A 143 -22.90 -15.35 -10.04
C HIS A 143 -23.79 -14.13 -9.75
N ASN A 144 -23.47 -13.38 -8.68
CA ASN A 144 -24.11 -12.09 -8.42
C ASN A 144 -23.11 -11.10 -7.84
N GLY A 145 -22.40 -10.39 -8.72
CA GLY A 145 -21.58 -9.25 -8.35
C GLY A 145 -20.50 -8.91 -9.35
N GLU A 146 -20.85 -8.67 -10.62
CA GLU A 146 -20.00 -7.93 -11.56
C GLU A 146 -19.81 -6.47 -11.07
N ARG A 147 -19.07 -6.28 -9.98
CA ARG A 147 -18.24 -5.10 -9.82
C ARG A 147 -16.84 -5.56 -10.16
N GLY A 148 -16.27 -5.00 -11.24
CA GLY A 148 -14.90 -5.28 -11.64
C GLY A 148 -13.98 -5.25 -10.43
N HIS A 149 -13.18 -6.30 -10.28
CA HIS A 149 -12.19 -6.41 -9.22
C HIS A 149 -11.37 -5.10 -9.12
N VAL A 150 -10.94 -4.68 -7.92
CA VAL A 150 -10.25 -3.39 -7.74
C VAL A 150 -8.93 -3.31 -8.52
N MET A 151 -8.25 -4.45 -8.72
CA MET A 151 -7.11 -4.54 -9.65
C MET A 151 -7.53 -4.77 -11.10
N GLY A 152 -8.80 -4.62 -11.47
CA GLY A 152 -9.28 -4.59 -12.85
C GLY A 152 -9.04 -3.22 -13.50
N ASP A 153 -9.18 -2.14 -12.72
CA ASP A 153 -8.83 -0.79 -13.14
C ASP A 153 -7.31 -0.56 -13.08
N GLU A 154 -6.75 -0.11 -14.21
CA GLU A 154 -5.30 0.09 -14.39
C GLU A 154 -4.75 1.17 -13.45
N LEU A 155 -5.50 2.27 -13.30
CA LEU A 155 -5.10 3.40 -12.48
C LEU A 155 -5.04 3.00 -11.01
N THR A 156 -6.06 2.29 -10.56
CA THR A 156 -6.16 1.75 -9.21
C THR A 156 -5.08 0.73 -8.92
N ARG A 157 -4.87 -0.22 -9.83
CA ARG A 157 -3.80 -1.22 -9.69
C ARG A 157 -2.43 -0.57 -9.47
N LYS A 158 -2.11 0.47 -10.25
CA LYS A 158 -0.81 1.17 -10.18
C LYS A 158 -0.56 1.86 -8.84
N TYR A 159 -1.53 2.62 -8.31
CA TYR A 159 -1.32 3.25 -7.01
C TYR A 159 -1.34 2.23 -5.87
N LEU A 160 -2.14 1.15 -5.95
CA LEU A 160 -2.13 0.09 -4.93
C LEU A 160 -0.78 -0.64 -4.89
N GLN A 161 -0.20 -1.00 -6.03
CA GLN A 161 1.16 -1.56 -6.09
C GLN A 161 2.20 -0.59 -5.52
N SER A 162 2.01 0.72 -5.73
CA SER A 162 2.89 1.76 -5.17
C SER A 162 2.75 1.89 -3.66
N ILE A 163 1.54 1.70 -3.10
CA ILE A 163 1.33 1.59 -1.65
C ILE A 163 2.11 0.41 -1.08
N LYS A 164 2.06 -0.78 -1.70
CA LYS A 164 2.84 -1.95 -1.23
C LYS A 164 4.35 -1.68 -1.26
N ARG A 165 4.86 -1.01 -2.30
CA ARG A 165 6.27 -0.59 -2.35
C ARG A 165 6.62 0.40 -1.23
N CYS A 166 5.73 1.35 -0.94
CA CYS A 166 5.89 2.25 0.21
C CYS A 166 5.95 1.48 1.53
N LEU A 167 5.15 0.42 1.71
CA LEU A 167 5.22 -0.45 2.90
C LEU A 167 6.57 -1.17 2.98
N THR A 168 7.06 -1.74 1.88
CA THR A 168 8.37 -2.42 1.83
C THR A 168 9.49 -1.46 2.21
N PHE A 169 9.48 -0.24 1.66
CA PHE A 169 10.44 0.78 2.05
C PHE A 169 10.29 1.20 3.53
N ALA A 170 9.05 1.45 3.98
CA ALA A 170 8.78 1.89 5.34
C ALA A 170 9.27 0.88 6.39
N GLN A 171 9.12 -0.42 6.14
CA GLN A 171 9.65 -1.48 7.01
C GLN A 171 11.18 -1.41 7.14
N VAL A 172 11.90 -1.19 6.04
CA VAL A 172 13.36 -1.07 6.07
C VAL A 172 13.77 0.20 6.81
N ARG A 173 13.06 1.31 6.57
CA ARG A 173 13.36 2.62 7.16
C ARG A 173 13.04 2.70 8.65
N TRP A 174 11.95 2.05 9.08
CA TRP A 174 11.44 2.03 10.44
C TRP A 174 11.10 0.58 10.84
N PRO A 175 12.10 -0.25 11.16
CA PRO A 175 11.86 -1.65 11.45
C PRO A 175 10.88 -1.86 12.62
N PRO A 176 10.08 -2.94 12.57
CA PRO A 176 9.16 -3.28 13.63
C PRO A 176 9.93 -3.60 14.92
N SER A 177 9.29 -3.36 16.06
CA SER A 177 9.86 -3.73 17.36
C SER A 177 9.82 -5.25 17.60
N ASP A 178 8.83 -5.94 17.04
CA ASP A 178 8.74 -7.40 17.01
C ASP A 178 9.12 -7.91 15.62
N ILE A 179 10.09 -8.81 15.53
CA ILE A 179 10.55 -9.40 14.28
C ILE A 179 9.44 -10.15 13.53
N ARG A 180 8.42 -10.66 14.24
CA ARG A 180 7.25 -11.32 13.66
C ARG A 180 6.41 -10.37 12.81
N GLN A 181 6.58 -9.07 12.97
CA GLN A 181 5.92 -8.03 12.18
C GLN A 181 6.73 -7.61 10.96
N LEU A 182 7.80 -8.34 10.58
CA LEU A 182 8.43 -8.20 9.28
C LEU A 182 7.56 -8.88 8.22
N MET A 183 7.03 -8.10 7.28
CA MET A 183 6.46 -8.65 6.05
C MET A 183 7.59 -9.09 5.10
N GLY A 184 7.38 -10.24 4.45
CA GLY A 184 8.24 -10.73 3.37
C GLY A 184 8.12 -9.93 2.08
#